data_AF-A0A0K1PJE6-F1
#
_entry.id   AF-A0A0K1PJE6-F1
#
_cell.length_a   1.000
_cell.length_b   1.000
_cell.length_c   1.000
_cell.angle_alpha   90.00
_cell.angle_beta   90.00
_cell.angle_gamma   90.00
#
_symmetry.space_group_name_H-M   'P 1'
#
loop_
_entity.id
_entity.type
_entity.pdbx_description
1 polymer ?
#
loop_
_entity_poly.entity_id
_entity_poly.type
_entity_poly.pdbx_seq_one_letter_code
_entity_poly.pdbx_strand_id
1 'polypeptide(L)'
;MLRRTARLHRIAGLALLAPLLAWTATGLLFLVKPGWGGAYELLDPFGDGALDPSELLPLAAIQEAQGATAVELRASALGPLFRIHRRDQVVLVHAQTGTVLSPLDGRAVEAIARDAASRSTAADRYGEVRSADLTASDGVVRFAGGAVVRVGRHDLALAQSGPDTAWIDRLYELHYLRWTGIEALDRALAIAAIGGTWMLAFAGVFLLRRKRASPQPALR
;
A
#
# COMPACT_ATOMS: atom_id res chain seq x y z
N MET A 1 49.33 -15.42 -13.13
CA MET A 1 47.99 -15.02 -13.65
C MET A 1 46.83 -15.75 -12.97
N LEU A 2 46.82 -17.09 -12.91
CA LEU A 2 45.71 -17.90 -12.35
C LEU A 2 45.22 -17.52 -10.93
N ARG A 3 46.13 -17.16 -10.01
CA ARG A 3 45.76 -16.72 -8.64
C ARG A 3 44.98 -15.39 -8.61
N ARG A 4 45.23 -14.46 -9.55
CA ARG A 4 44.51 -13.18 -9.64
C ARG A 4 43.08 -13.40 -10.14
N THR A 5 42.90 -14.23 -11.15
CA THR A 5 41.57 -14.61 -11.68
C THR A 5 40.71 -15.29 -10.61
N ALA A 6 41.28 -16.22 -9.84
CA ALA A 6 40.57 -16.89 -8.75
C ALA A 6 40.14 -15.91 -7.64
N ARG A 7 40.98 -14.93 -7.30
CA ARG A 7 40.66 -13.90 -6.31
C ARG A 7 39.54 -12.97 -6.79
N LEU A 8 39.61 -12.52 -8.04
CA LEU A 8 38.57 -11.68 -8.67
C LEU A 8 37.23 -12.42 -8.74
N HIS A 9 37.23 -13.69 -9.15
CA HIS A 9 36.03 -14.52 -9.16
C HIS A 9 35.41 -14.65 -7.75
N ARG A 10 36.23 -14.88 -6.72
CA ARG A 10 35.74 -14.96 -5.33
C ARG A 10 35.14 -13.64 -4.85
N ILE A 11 35.78 -12.50 -5.14
CA ILE A 11 35.26 -11.18 -4.76
C ILE A 11 33.96 -10.89 -5.51
N ALA A 12 33.91 -11.12 -6.82
CA ALA A 12 32.69 -10.95 -7.61
C ALA A 12 31.56 -11.86 -7.12
N GLY A 13 31.87 -13.11 -6.79
CA GLY A 13 30.92 -14.05 -6.19
C GLY A 13 30.38 -13.55 -4.85
N LEU A 14 31.23 -13.05 -3.95
CA LEU A 14 30.79 -12.49 -2.67
C LEU A 14 29.96 -11.21 -2.85
N ALA A 15 30.37 -10.34 -3.77
CA ALA A 15 29.66 -9.09 -4.08
C ALA A 15 28.26 -9.35 -4.66
N LEU A 16 28.09 -10.41 -5.45
CA LEU A 16 26.78 -10.82 -5.99
C LEU A 16 25.97 -11.66 -5.00
N LEU A 17 26.61 -12.39 -4.09
CA LEU A 17 25.93 -13.25 -3.12
C LEU A 17 25.15 -12.43 -2.09
N ALA A 18 25.72 -11.33 -1.57
CA ALA A 18 25.04 -10.49 -0.58
C ALA A 18 23.67 -9.94 -1.07
N PRO A 19 23.57 -9.27 -2.23
CA PRO A 19 22.28 -8.82 -2.76
C PRO A 19 21.36 -9.98 -3.11
N LEU A 20 21.90 -11.11 -3.59
CA LEU A 20 21.08 -12.30 -3.87
C LEU A 20 20.44 -12.87 -2.59
N LEU A 21 21.18 -12.93 -1.48
CA LEU A 21 20.64 -13.36 -0.18
C LEU A 21 19.60 -12.38 0.36
N ALA A 22 19.84 -11.07 0.23
CA ALA A 22 18.85 -10.07 0.59
C ALA A 22 17.58 -10.19 -0.27
N TRP A 23 17.74 -10.42 -1.57
CA TRP A 23 16.64 -10.61 -2.52
C TRP A 23 15.82 -11.87 -2.20
N THR A 24 16.46 -13.00 -1.90
CA THR A 24 15.73 -14.23 -1.54
C THR A 24 15.05 -14.12 -0.18
N ALA A 25 15.69 -13.50 0.82
CA ALA A 25 15.10 -13.28 2.13
C ALA A 25 13.86 -12.36 2.05
N THR A 26 13.97 -11.24 1.34
CA THR A 26 12.84 -10.33 1.10
C THR A 26 11.74 -10.97 0.24
N GLY A 27 12.11 -11.77 -0.77
CA GLY A 27 11.16 -12.54 -1.57
C GLY A 27 10.37 -13.56 -0.74
N LEU A 28 11.02 -14.23 0.22
CA LEU A 28 10.33 -15.12 1.16
C LEU A 28 9.35 -14.35 2.06
N LEU A 29 9.76 -13.18 2.57
CA LEU A 29 8.86 -12.30 3.34
C LEU A 29 7.65 -11.86 2.51
N PHE A 30 7.82 -11.56 1.23
CA PHE A 30 6.71 -11.22 0.33
C PHE A 30 5.81 -12.40 -0.03
N LEU A 31 6.26 -13.63 0.18
CA LEU A 31 5.42 -14.81 0.03
C LEU A 31 4.56 -15.03 1.28
N VAL A 32 5.13 -14.83 2.47
CA VAL A 32 4.44 -15.00 3.75
C VAL A 32 3.53 -13.79 4.08
N LYS A 33 3.94 -12.58 3.69
CA LYS A 33 3.24 -11.30 3.90
C LYS A 33 2.77 -11.04 5.34
N PRO A 34 3.65 -11.17 6.35
CA PRO A 34 3.25 -11.02 7.75
C PRO A 34 2.80 -9.59 8.07
N GLY A 35 1.50 -9.39 8.34
CA GLY A 35 0.95 -8.07 8.69
C GLY A 35 0.52 -7.17 7.50
N TRP A 36 0.62 -7.65 6.25
CA TRP A 36 0.25 -6.85 5.07
C TRP A 36 -1.26 -6.56 5.03
N GLY A 37 -2.06 -7.50 5.52
CA GLY A 37 -3.52 -7.39 5.54
C GLY A 37 -3.98 -6.12 6.26
N GLY A 38 -3.46 -5.87 7.46
CA GLY A 38 -3.72 -4.62 8.18
C GLY A 38 -3.07 -3.42 7.50
N ALA A 39 -1.79 -3.52 7.12
CA ALA A 39 -1.03 -2.42 6.49
C ALA A 39 -1.74 -1.82 5.27
N TYR A 40 -2.31 -2.67 4.40
CA TYR A 40 -3.00 -2.28 3.17
C TYR A 40 -4.52 -2.51 3.22
N GLU A 41 -5.09 -2.61 4.42
CA GLU A 41 -6.54 -2.71 4.57
C GLU A 41 -7.23 -1.52 3.90
N LEU A 42 -8.26 -1.80 3.08
CA LEU A 42 -9.10 -0.76 2.52
C LEU A 42 -10.16 -0.40 3.56
N LEU A 43 -10.07 0.82 4.08
CA LEU A 43 -11.05 1.34 5.02
C LEU A 43 -12.35 1.71 4.28
N ASP A 44 -13.50 1.33 4.84
CA ASP A 44 -14.82 1.75 4.36
C ASP A 44 -15.33 2.94 5.20
N PRO A 45 -15.57 4.12 4.60
CA PRO A 45 -16.16 5.25 5.30
C PRO A 45 -17.63 5.01 5.71
N PHE A 46 -18.26 3.97 5.16
CA PHE A 46 -19.61 3.58 5.48
C PHE A 46 -19.62 2.41 6.47
N GLY A 47 -20.64 2.37 7.31
CA GLY A 47 -20.87 1.30 8.27
C GLY A 47 -22.09 0.46 7.90
N ASP A 48 -22.30 -0.60 8.67
CA ASP A 48 -23.43 -1.54 8.51
C ASP A 48 -24.67 -1.12 9.31
N GLY A 49 -24.79 0.17 9.64
CA GLY A 49 -25.89 0.71 10.41
C GLY A 49 -27.23 0.47 9.71
N ALA A 50 -28.23 0.01 10.47
CA ALA A 50 -29.58 -0.14 9.94
C ALA A 50 -30.15 1.22 9.52
N LEU A 51 -30.80 1.24 8.36
CA LEU A 51 -31.44 2.42 7.80
C LEU A 51 -32.95 2.23 7.89
N ASP A 52 -33.64 3.11 8.61
CA ASP A 52 -35.10 3.13 8.65
C ASP A 52 -35.63 4.05 7.54
N PRO A 53 -36.32 3.53 6.51
CA PRO A 53 -36.86 4.35 5.44
C PRO A 53 -37.84 5.43 5.89
N SER A 54 -38.50 5.27 7.04
CA SER A 54 -39.47 6.23 7.58
C SER A 54 -38.84 7.51 8.13
N GLU A 55 -37.56 7.47 8.47
CA GLU A 55 -36.80 8.62 8.97
C GLU A 55 -36.08 9.40 7.85
N LEU A 56 -36.07 8.87 6.63
CA LEU A 56 -35.36 9.46 5.50
C LEU A 56 -36.24 10.44 4.73
N LEU A 57 -35.62 11.50 4.23
CA LEU A 57 -36.28 12.37 3.28
C LEU A 57 -36.51 11.64 1.96
N PRO A 58 -37.68 11.85 1.32
CA PRO A 58 -37.91 11.34 -0.02
C PRO A 58 -36.91 12.00 -0.99
N LEU A 59 -36.36 11.22 -1.92
CA LEU A 59 -35.33 11.71 -2.82
C LEU A 59 -35.76 12.94 -3.64
N ALA A 60 -37.06 13.05 -3.95
CA ALA A 60 -37.65 14.20 -4.63
C ALA A 60 -37.54 15.52 -3.83
N ALA A 61 -37.42 15.46 -2.50
CA ALA A 61 -37.20 16.63 -1.65
C ALA A 61 -35.73 17.06 -1.60
N ILE A 62 -34.80 16.24 -2.10
CA ILE A 62 -33.37 16.56 -2.13
C ILE A 62 -33.06 17.32 -3.42
N GLN A 63 -32.88 18.63 -3.32
CA GLN A 63 -32.52 19.48 -4.48
C GLN A 63 -31.26 18.96 -5.17
N GLU A 64 -30.27 18.49 -4.41
CA GLU A 64 -29.03 17.99 -5.00
C GLU A 64 -29.24 16.77 -5.90
N ALA A 65 -30.29 15.97 -5.66
CA ALA A 65 -30.62 14.79 -6.43
C ALA A 65 -31.23 15.13 -7.80
N GLN A 66 -31.65 16.37 -8.02
CA GLN A 66 -32.14 16.83 -9.31
C GLN A 66 -31.00 16.84 -10.33
N GLY A 67 -31.17 16.10 -11.43
CA GLY A 67 -30.12 15.94 -12.44
C GLY A 67 -28.96 15.03 -12.02
N ALA A 68 -29.12 14.26 -10.93
CA ALA A 68 -28.16 13.23 -10.55
C ALA A 68 -28.13 12.10 -11.58
N THR A 69 -26.94 11.57 -11.85
CA THR A 69 -26.76 10.37 -12.68
C THR A 69 -26.91 9.09 -11.87
N ALA A 70 -26.57 9.15 -10.57
CA ALA A 70 -26.78 8.06 -9.62
C ALA A 70 -26.92 8.61 -8.20
N VAL A 71 -27.64 7.88 -7.34
CA VAL A 71 -27.75 8.20 -5.91
C VAL A 71 -27.57 6.90 -5.13
N GLU A 72 -26.63 6.93 -4.17
CA GLU A 72 -26.39 5.83 -3.24
C GLU A 72 -26.80 6.27 -1.83
N LEU A 73 -27.53 5.42 -1.12
CA LEU A 73 -27.86 5.61 0.30
C LEU A 73 -27.00 4.65 1.13
N ARG A 74 -26.26 5.19 2.10
CA ARG A 74 -25.35 4.42 2.96
C ARG A 74 -25.39 4.95 4.39
N ALA A 75 -25.22 4.08 5.39
CA ALA A 75 -25.00 4.49 6.77
C ALA A 75 -23.54 4.93 6.97
N SER A 76 -23.30 5.91 7.84
CA SER A 76 -21.97 6.40 8.18
C SER A 76 -21.90 6.89 9.62
N ALA A 77 -20.69 7.23 10.10
CA ALA A 77 -20.46 7.90 11.38
C ALA A 77 -21.24 9.22 11.54
N LEU A 78 -21.62 9.85 10.41
CA LEU A 78 -22.34 11.12 10.37
C LEU A 78 -23.86 10.92 10.28
N GLY A 79 -24.34 9.68 10.37
CA GLY A 79 -25.72 9.29 10.12
C GLY A 79 -25.95 8.77 8.70
N PRO A 80 -27.22 8.56 8.30
CA PRO A 80 -27.61 8.18 6.95
C PRO A 80 -27.21 9.25 5.92
N LEU A 81 -26.47 8.86 4.87
CA LEU A 81 -25.99 9.77 3.83
C LEU A 81 -26.47 9.34 2.44
N PHE A 82 -26.91 10.32 1.66
CA PHE A 82 -26.97 10.21 0.21
C PHE A 82 -25.63 10.64 -0.39
N ARG A 83 -25.05 9.78 -1.23
CA ARG A 83 -23.99 10.15 -2.18
C ARG A 83 -24.64 10.40 -3.52
N ILE A 84 -24.59 11.64 -3.96
CA ILE A 84 -25.25 12.06 -5.18
C ILE A 84 -24.19 12.27 -6.24
N HIS A 85 -24.21 11.40 -7.23
CA HIS A 85 -23.28 11.44 -8.35
C HIS A 85 -23.85 12.36 -9.43
N ARG A 86 -23.04 13.33 -9.84
CA ARG A 86 -23.25 14.18 -11.01
C ARG A 86 -22.11 13.94 -12.00
N ARG A 87 -22.22 14.51 -13.21
CA ARG A 87 -21.24 14.30 -14.29
C ARG A 87 -19.78 14.44 -13.83
N ASP A 88 -19.49 15.43 -13.00
CA ASP A 88 -18.10 15.78 -12.63
C ASP A 88 -17.82 15.78 -11.12
N GLN A 89 -18.82 15.46 -10.29
CA GLN A 89 -18.66 15.56 -8.83
C GLN A 89 -19.59 14.63 -8.06
N VAL A 90 -19.17 14.30 -6.84
CA VAL A 90 -19.99 13.67 -5.81
C VAL A 90 -20.36 14.73 -4.78
N VAL A 91 -21.63 14.76 -4.40
CA VAL A 91 -22.15 15.62 -3.33
C VAL A 91 -22.70 14.73 -2.22
N LEU A 92 -22.26 14.99 -0.99
CA LEU A 92 -22.72 14.28 0.20
C LEU A 92 -23.86 15.07 0.83
N VAL A 93 -24.98 14.40 1.08
CA VAL A 93 -26.16 15.02 1.69
C VAL A 93 -26.65 14.14 2.84
N HIS A 94 -26.92 14.74 3.99
CA HIS A 94 -27.50 14.04 5.12
C HIS A 94 -28.95 13.63 4.79
N ALA A 95 -29.25 12.32 4.83
CA ALA A 95 -30.47 11.78 4.24
C ALA A 95 -31.74 12.10 5.05
N GLN A 96 -31.62 12.45 6.33
CA GLN A 96 -32.76 12.82 7.18
C GLN A 96 -33.06 14.33 7.16
N THR A 97 -32.06 15.17 6.84
CA THR A 97 -32.19 16.64 6.96
C THR A 97 -32.02 17.37 5.64
N GLY A 98 -31.49 16.70 4.61
CA GLY A 98 -31.21 17.30 3.31
C GLY A 98 -30.03 18.28 3.32
N THR A 99 -29.29 18.34 4.44
CA THR A 99 -28.15 19.24 4.58
C THR A 99 -26.98 18.74 3.74
N VAL A 100 -26.41 19.61 2.90
CA VAL A 100 -25.19 19.32 2.13
C VAL A 100 -24.00 19.31 3.06
N LEU A 101 -23.21 18.23 3.02
CA LEU A 101 -22.03 18.04 3.86
C LEU A 101 -20.71 18.25 3.12
N SER A 102 -20.69 18.24 1.78
CA SER A 102 -19.47 18.47 1.00
C SER A 102 -19.17 19.97 0.88
N PRO A 103 -17.93 20.44 1.18
CA PRO A 103 -16.82 19.70 1.76
C PRO A 103 -16.99 19.46 3.27
N LEU A 104 -16.63 18.26 3.73
CA LEU A 104 -16.69 17.90 5.15
C LEU A 104 -15.88 18.86 6.02
N ASP A 105 -16.37 19.14 7.22
CA ASP A 105 -15.64 19.87 8.24
C ASP A 105 -14.67 18.97 9.03
N GLY A 106 -13.90 19.56 9.94
CA GLY A 106 -12.90 18.83 10.72
C GLY A 106 -13.50 17.77 11.65
N ARG A 107 -14.67 18.04 12.21
CA ARG A 107 -15.36 17.10 13.11
C ARG A 107 -15.88 15.90 12.32
N ALA A 108 -16.44 16.14 11.15
CA ALA A 108 -16.95 15.11 10.27
C ALA A 108 -15.82 14.21 9.73
N VAL A 109 -14.71 14.82 9.31
CA VAL A 109 -13.48 14.11 8.91
C VAL A 109 -12.97 13.21 10.04
N GLU A 110 -12.87 13.76 11.26
CA GLU A 110 -12.40 12.99 12.41
C GLU A 110 -13.35 11.84 12.76
N ALA A 111 -14.66 12.09 12.75
CA ALA A 111 -15.67 11.08 13.02
C ALA A 111 -15.59 9.92 12.02
N ILE A 112 -15.53 10.21 10.72
CA ILE A 112 -15.40 9.20 9.67
C ILE A 112 -14.11 8.40 9.82
N ALA A 113 -12.98 9.07 10.04
CA ALA A 113 -11.69 8.39 10.17
C ALA A 113 -11.64 7.49 11.42
N ARG A 114 -12.13 7.98 12.56
CA ARG A 114 -12.20 7.20 13.81
C ARG A 114 -13.11 6.00 13.66
N ASP A 115 -14.29 6.21 13.09
CA ASP A 115 -15.29 5.16 12.86
C ASP A 115 -14.75 4.06 11.93
N ALA A 116 -14.20 4.43 10.77
CA ALA A 116 -13.59 3.49 9.84
C ALA A 116 -12.38 2.75 10.45
N ALA A 117 -11.53 3.45 11.21
CA ALA A 117 -10.40 2.83 11.91
C ALA A 117 -10.86 1.84 12.99
N SER A 118 -11.96 2.12 13.69
CA SER A 118 -12.47 1.23 14.75
C SER A 118 -13.04 -0.08 14.20
N ARG A 119 -13.51 -0.09 12.94
CA ARG A 119 -13.97 -1.29 12.22
C ARG A 119 -12.86 -2.07 11.52
N SER A 120 -11.66 -1.50 11.44
CA SER A 120 -10.52 -2.16 10.78
C SER A 120 -10.17 -3.47 11.50
N THR A 121 -9.80 -4.49 10.73
CA THR A 121 -9.25 -5.74 11.27
C THR A 121 -7.98 -5.53 12.10
N ALA A 122 -7.33 -4.38 11.95
CA ALA A 122 -6.17 -3.96 12.70
C ALA A 122 -6.44 -2.71 13.58
N ALA A 123 -7.65 -2.57 14.12
CA ALA A 123 -8.09 -1.42 14.93
C ALA A 123 -7.11 -1.04 16.06
N ASP A 124 -6.50 -2.03 16.72
CA ASP A 124 -5.58 -1.81 17.85
C ASP A 124 -4.34 -0.96 17.48
N ARG A 125 -3.96 -0.91 16.19
CA ARG A 125 -2.77 -0.16 15.75
C ARG A 125 -2.99 1.35 15.66
N TYR A 126 -4.23 1.81 15.62
CA TYR A 126 -4.53 3.23 15.49
C TYR A 126 -4.37 3.91 16.85
N GLY A 127 -5.06 3.41 17.87
CA GLY A 127 -5.19 4.09 19.16
C GLY A 127 -5.96 5.41 19.04
N GLU A 128 -5.69 6.34 19.94
CA GLU A 128 -6.43 7.62 20.00
C GLU A 128 -6.09 8.59 18.86
N VAL A 129 -7.04 9.44 18.49
CA VAL A 129 -6.80 10.54 17.54
C VAL A 129 -5.93 11.61 18.21
N ARG A 130 -4.84 12.00 17.55
CA ARG A 130 -3.94 13.07 18.01
C ARG A 130 -4.22 14.41 17.36
N SER A 131 -4.56 14.41 16.08
CA SER A 131 -4.80 15.63 15.31
C SER A 131 -5.67 15.35 14.10
N ALA A 132 -6.51 16.31 13.72
CA ALA A 132 -7.22 16.34 12.46
C ALA A 132 -6.97 17.70 11.77
N ASP A 133 -6.24 17.66 10.66
CA ASP A 133 -5.95 18.84 9.84
C ASP A 133 -6.81 18.83 8.58
N LEU A 134 -7.11 20.00 8.05
CA LEU A 134 -7.85 20.14 6.80
C LEU A 134 -6.98 20.77 5.71
N THR A 135 -7.15 20.25 4.51
CA THR A 135 -6.70 20.85 3.25
C THR A 135 -7.93 21.19 2.41
N ALA A 136 -7.74 21.76 1.21
CA ALA A 136 -8.85 22.05 0.30
C ALA A 136 -9.64 20.78 -0.07
N SER A 137 -8.94 19.68 -0.38
CA SER A 137 -9.54 18.43 -0.87
C SER A 137 -9.71 17.36 0.20
N ASP A 138 -8.79 17.31 1.18
CA ASP A 138 -8.69 16.20 2.13
C ASP A 138 -8.68 16.68 3.58
N GLY A 139 -9.19 15.84 4.47
CA GLY A 139 -8.88 15.86 5.89
C GLY A 139 -7.83 14.81 6.24
N VAL A 140 -6.85 15.17 7.08
CA VAL A 140 -5.76 14.28 7.49
C VAL A 140 -5.85 14.04 8.99
N VAL A 141 -6.18 12.82 9.37
CA VAL A 141 -6.34 12.40 10.77
C VAL A 141 -5.14 11.54 11.15
N ARG A 142 -4.42 11.95 12.20
CA ARG A 142 -3.26 11.22 12.73
C ARG A 142 -3.63 10.58 14.04
N PHE A 143 -3.24 9.32 14.17
CA PHE A 143 -3.52 8.49 15.33
C PHE A 143 -2.27 8.27 16.18
N ALA A 144 -2.46 7.91 17.45
CA ALA A 144 -1.39 7.76 18.41
C ALA A 144 -0.41 6.62 18.10
N GLY A 145 -0.89 5.55 17.45
CA GLY A 145 -0.08 4.46 16.94
C GLY A 145 0.69 4.78 15.66
N GLY A 146 0.61 6.03 15.17
CA GLY A 146 1.39 6.51 14.02
C GLY A 146 0.70 6.31 12.67
N ALA A 147 -0.47 5.66 12.64
CA ALA A 147 -1.31 5.60 11.45
C ALA A 147 -1.85 7.00 11.09
N VAL A 148 -1.97 7.24 9.78
CA VAL A 148 -2.51 8.45 9.19
C VAL A 148 -3.61 8.03 8.23
N VAL A 149 -4.83 8.55 8.44
CA VAL A 149 -5.98 8.37 7.56
C VAL A 149 -6.27 9.68 6.86
N ARG A 150 -6.30 9.66 5.52
CA ARG A 150 -6.78 10.76 4.69
C ARG A 150 -8.22 10.47 4.31
N VAL A 151 -9.06 11.49 4.46
CA VAL A 151 -10.50 11.46 4.14
C VAL A 151 -10.77 12.51 3.06
N GLY A 152 -11.24 12.09 1.90
CA GLY A 152 -11.70 12.98 0.84
C GLY A 152 -12.91 13.77 1.32
N ARG A 153 -12.82 15.10 1.30
CA ARG A 153 -13.85 15.98 1.87
C ARG A 153 -15.11 16.05 1.00
N HIS A 154 -15.04 15.66 -0.26
CA HIS A 154 -16.16 15.76 -1.20
C HIS A 154 -16.83 14.41 -1.48
N ASP A 155 -16.09 13.31 -1.35
CA ASP A 155 -16.49 11.99 -1.85
C ASP A 155 -16.36 10.85 -0.82
N LEU A 156 -15.83 11.16 0.37
CA LEU A 156 -15.49 10.22 1.46
C LEU A 156 -14.40 9.20 1.11
N ALA A 157 -13.59 9.42 0.06
CA ALA A 157 -12.52 8.49 -0.26
C ALA A 157 -11.53 8.36 0.91
N LEU A 158 -11.26 7.12 1.34
CA LEU A 158 -10.32 6.85 2.42
C LEU A 158 -8.99 6.32 1.87
N ALA A 159 -7.90 6.86 2.41
CA ALA A 159 -6.56 6.31 2.23
C ALA A 159 -5.85 6.25 3.59
N GLN A 160 -5.03 5.22 3.79
CA GLN A 160 -4.28 5.04 5.03
C GLN A 160 -2.80 4.82 4.78
N SER A 161 -1.98 5.19 5.76
CA SER A 161 -0.55 4.89 5.81
C SER A 161 -0.08 4.85 7.26
N GLY A 162 1.06 4.23 7.53
CA GLY A 162 1.59 4.17 8.89
C GLY A 162 2.96 3.49 8.99
N PRO A 163 3.39 3.12 10.20
CA PRO A 163 4.67 2.46 10.43
C PRO A 163 4.83 1.16 9.64
N ASP A 164 3.76 0.35 9.57
CA ASP A 164 3.79 -0.93 8.87
C ASP A 164 3.99 -0.74 7.36
N THR A 165 3.21 0.13 6.71
CA THR A 165 3.38 0.42 5.28
C THR A 165 4.77 0.99 5.01
N ALA A 166 5.28 1.87 5.87
CA ALA A 166 6.62 2.42 5.72
C ALA A 166 7.74 1.35 5.85
N TRP A 167 7.57 0.37 6.73
CA TRP A 167 8.52 -0.74 6.82
C TRP A 167 8.43 -1.66 5.59
N ILE A 168 7.22 -1.95 5.12
CA ILE A 168 7.00 -2.74 3.90
C ILE A 168 7.61 -2.04 2.67
N ASP A 169 7.44 -0.73 2.56
CA ASP A 169 8.00 0.07 1.47
C ASP A 169 9.53 -0.01 1.46
N ARG A 170 10.19 0.00 2.64
CA ARG A 170 11.65 -0.22 2.72
C ARG A 170 12.06 -1.62 2.28
N LEU A 171 11.26 -2.65 2.56
CA LEU A 171 11.52 -4.00 2.04
C LEU A 171 11.41 -4.03 0.52
N TYR A 172 10.44 -3.32 -0.05
CA TYR A 172 10.31 -3.18 -1.50
C TYR A 172 11.51 -2.46 -2.11
N GLU A 173 11.96 -1.37 -1.50
CA GLU A 173 13.16 -0.65 -1.93
C GLU A 173 14.41 -1.54 -1.90
N LEU A 174 14.59 -2.30 -0.81
CA LEU A 174 15.67 -3.28 -0.70
C LEU A 174 15.59 -4.34 -1.80
N HIS A 175 14.41 -4.93 -1.99
CA HIS A 175 14.17 -6.02 -2.95
C HIS A 175 14.38 -5.58 -4.41
N TYR A 176 13.99 -4.36 -4.76
CA TYR A 176 14.11 -3.82 -6.12
C TYR A 176 15.41 -3.05 -6.36
N LEU A 177 16.39 -3.16 -5.45
CA LEU A 177 17.69 -2.47 -5.55
C LEU A 177 17.56 -0.94 -5.68
N ARG A 178 16.52 -0.35 -5.09
CA ARG A 178 16.29 1.10 -5.04
C ARG A 178 17.10 1.73 -3.90
N TRP A 179 18.41 1.58 -3.93
CA TRP A 179 19.26 1.89 -2.76
C TRP A 179 19.73 3.33 -2.74
N THR A 180 19.92 3.94 -3.91
CA THR A 180 20.53 5.27 -4.03
C THR A 180 19.49 6.38 -4.11
N GLY A 181 18.23 6.04 -4.43
CA GLY A 181 17.16 7.00 -4.69
C GLY A 181 17.29 7.67 -6.06
N ILE A 182 18.33 7.34 -6.84
CA ILE A 182 18.55 7.82 -8.20
C ILE A 182 18.12 6.71 -9.16
N GLU A 183 16.95 6.86 -9.77
CA GLU A 183 16.33 5.83 -10.61
C GLU A 183 17.29 5.23 -11.66
N ALA A 184 18.06 6.09 -12.34
CA ALA A 184 19.00 5.66 -13.36
C ALA A 184 20.12 4.76 -12.81
N LEU A 185 20.66 5.11 -11.63
CA LEU A 185 21.73 4.36 -10.99
C LEU A 185 21.22 3.03 -10.43
N ASP A 186 20.06 3.06 -9.75
CA ASP A 186 19.40 1.86 -9.21
C ASP A 186 19.05 0.87 -10.34
N ARG A 187 18.53 1.39 -11.48
CA ARG A 187 18.24 0.57 -12.67
C ARG A 187 19.51 -0.03 -13.28
N ALA A 188 20.59 0.75 -13.39
CA ALA A 188 21.86 0.25 -13.90
C ALA A 188 22.45 -0.84 -12.99
N LEU A 189 22.40 -0.65 -11.67
CA LEU A 189 22.82 -1.65 -10.67
C LEU A 189 21.99 -2.93 -10.77
N ALA A 190 20.67 -2.82 -10.90
CA ALA A 190 19.78 -3.97 -11.06
C ALA A 190 20.11 -4.79 -12.32
N ILE A 191 20.29 -4.13 -13.47
CA ILE A 191 20.67 -4.80 -14.73
C ILE A 191 22.03 -5.48 -14.59
N ALA A 192 23.03 -4.80 -14.01
CA ALA A 192 24.36 -5.36 -13.80
C ALA A 192 24.33 -6.58 -12.86
N ALA A 193 23.55 -6.52 -11.77
CA ALA A 193 23.39 -7.61 -10.81
C ALA A 193 22.73 -8.85 -11.45
N ILE A 194 21.67 -8.65 -12.25
CA ILE A 194 21.00 -9.73 -12.98
C ILE A 194 21.96 -10.35 -13.99
N GLY A 195 22.62 -9.53 -14.82
CA GLY A 195 23.59 -10.02 -15.80
C GLY A 195 24.75 -10.79 -15.16
N GLY A 196 25.31 -10.26 -14.07
CA GLY A 196 26.37 -10.93 -13.31
C GLY A 196 25.92 -12.26 -12.71
N THR A 197 24.68 -12.34 -12.19
CA THR A 197 24.10 -13.57 -11.66
C THR A 197 23.97 -14.64 -12.74
N TRP A 198 23.48 -14.27 -13.93
CA TRP A 198 23.36 -15.18 -15.08
C TRP A 198 24.73 -15.69 -15.53
N MET A 199 25.72 -14.80 -15.64
CA MET A 199 27.09 -15.20 -16.00
C MET A 199 27.66 -16.21 -15.00
N LEU A 200 27.46 -15.98 -13.70
CA LEU A 200 27.94 -16.89 -12.64
C LEU A 200 27.26 -18.26 -12.71
N ALA A 201 25.94 -18.28 -12.93
CA ALA A 201 25.17 -19.51 -13.09
C ALA A 201 25.64 -20.33 -14.31
N PHE A 202 25.80 -19.70 -15.48
CA PHE A 202 26.29 -20.38 -16.68
C PHE A 202 27.72 -20.88 -16.53
N ALA A 203 28.60 -20.09 -15.93
CA ALA A 203 29.98 -20.50 -15.65
C ALA A 203 30.00 -21.76 -14.75
N GLY A 204 29.16 -21.81 -13.72
CA GLY A 204 29.00 -22.97 -12.85
C GLY A 204 28.56 -24.23 -13.62
N VAL A 205 27.51 -24.13 -14.44
CA VAL A 205 27.01 -25.24 -15.27
C VAL A 205 28.08 -25.74 -16.26
N PHE A 206 28.78 -24.81 -16.90
CA PHE A 206 29.84 -25.15 -17.86
C PHE A 206 31.00 -25.90 -17.19
N LEU A 207 31.45 -25.44 -16.02
CA LEU A 207 32.52 -26.10 -15.26
C LEU A 207 32.11 -27.51 -14.79
N LEU A 208 30.86 -27.70 -14.34
CA LEU A 208 30.34 -29.01 -13.95
C LEU A 208 30.32 -30.01 -15.11
N ARG A 209 29.94 -29.55 -16.32
CA ARG A 209 29.97 -30.37 -17.54
C ARG A 209 31.39 -30.79 -17.92
N ARG A 210 32.36 -29.87 -17.84
CA ARG A 210 33.77 -30.15 -18.19
C ARG A 210 34.45 -31.12 -17.22
N LYS A 211 34.11 -31.06 -15.92
CA LYS A 211 34.64 -32.00 -14.91
C LYS A 211 34.17 -33.44 -15.14
N ARG A 212 32.93 -33.64 -15.63
CA ARG A 212 32.40 -34.98 -15.96
C ARG A 212 33.01 -35.59 -17.22
N ALA A 213 33.54 -34.78 -18.13
CA ALA A 213 34.16 -35.24 -19.39
C ALA A 213 35.65 -35.61 -19.26
N SER A 214 36.24 -35.51 -18.07
CA SER A 214 37.63 -35.92 -17.83
C SER A 214 37.67 -37.40 -17.43
N PRO A 215 38.33 -38.29 -18.20
CA PRO A 215 38.47 -39.70 -17.83
C PRO A 215 39.17 -39.83 -16.48
N GLN A 216 38.71 -40.73 -15.60
CA GLN A 216 39.52 -41.10 -14.44
C GLN A 216 40.86 -41.64 -14.94
N PRO A 217 42.01 -41.17 -14.42
CA PRO A 217 43.28 -41.82 -14.71
C PRO A 217 43.16 -43.27 -14.20
N ALA A 218 43.31 -44.23 -15.10
CA ALA A 218 43.37 -45.63 -14.74
C ALA A 218 44.46 -45.81 -13.68
N LEU A 219 44.06 -46.21 -12.47
CA LEU A 219 44.97 -46.62 -11.41
C LEU A 219 45.78 -47.79 -11.97
N ARG A 220 47.10 -47.57 -12.13
CA ARG A 220 48.10 -48.61 -12.34
C ARG A 220 48.96 -48.68 -11.09
#